data_AF-A0A368YDD9-F1
#
_entry.id   AF-A0A368YDD9-F1
#
_cell.length_a   1.000
_cell.length_b   1.000
_cell.length_c   1.000
_cell.angle_alpha   90.00
_cell.angle_beta   90.00
_cell.angle_gamma   90.00
#
_symmetry.space_group_name_H-M   'P 1'
#
loop_
_entity.id
_entity.type
_entity.pdbx_description
1 polymer ?
#
loop_
_entity_poly.entity_id
_entity_poly.type
_entity_poly.pdbx_seq_one_letter_code
_entity_poly.pdbx_strand_id
1 'polypeptide(L)'
;NDQLRLHDLATLAARAHVPTVVTNDVLFHIPARRILQDVVTAIRHNCTVEALGHRRERHADRYLKPPAEMARLFARYPEALARSIEIMQRCSFDLGQLRYQYPEERDDPALTAQDTLARLTWAGAAERYPEGIPPEVTQALNHELTLIGRLNYAPYFLTVHSIVRYARSQNILCQGRGSAANSAVCYVLGITAIDPSRNDLLFERFVSEERREPPDIDVDFEHERREEVIQWIYRTYGRDHAALTATVIRYRAKGALRDVGKAMGLPEDLITALSSLIWAWSDEGVTDAQLAELNLNPADRRLRLTLDLARQLMGAPRHLSQHPGGFVLTHDRLDDLVPIEPAAMQDRQIIEWDKDDIDALKFMKVDVLALGMLTCMAKGLALVAAHKGAQYDLASIPAEDPRTYAMIRRADTLGTFQIESRAQMAMLPRLKPRTYYDLVIQVAIVRPGPIQGDMVHP
;
A
#
# COMPACT_ATOMS: atom_id res chain seq x y z
N ASN A 1 41.35 -15.82 19.87
CA ASN A 1 41.92 -14.52 20.30
C ASN A 1 41.73 -13.54 19.15
N ASP A 2 40.82 -12.57 19.29
CA ASP A 2 40.44 -11.69 18.17
C ASP A 2 41.59 -10.78 17.72
N GLN A 3 42.51 -10.41 18.62
CA GLN A 3 43.68 -9.60 18.28
C GLN A 3 44.66 -10.32 17.34
N LEU A 4 44.81 -11.65 17.48
CA LEU A 4 45.63 -12.45 16.56
C LEU A 4 44.99 -12.48 15.17
N ARG A 5 43.68 -12.71 15.09
CA ARG A 5 42.93 -12.68 13.83
C ARG A 5 43.08 -11.32 13.13
N LEU A 6 42.94 -10.22 13.87
CA LEU A 6 43.11 -8.86 13.31
C LEU A 6 44.54 -8.62 12.82
N HIS A 7 45.55 -9.10 13.56
CA HIS A 7 46.95 -8.98 13.15
C HIS A 7 47.25 -9.77 11.86
N ASP A 8 46.74 -10.99 11.76
CA ASP A 8 46.90 -11.84 10.58
C ASP A 8 46.21 -11.23 9.36
N LEU A 9 44.99 -10.70 9.53
CA LEU A 9 44.25 -10.00 8.48
C LEU A 9 44.96 -8.73 8.03
N ALA A 10 45.48 -7.92 8.97
CA ALA A 10 46.23 -6.71 8.64
C ALA A 10 47.53 -7.05 7.90
N THR A 11 48.23 -8.10 8.31
CA THR A 11 49.44 -8.59 7.63
C THR A 11 49.13 -9.09 6.23
N LEU A 12 48.06 -9.84 6.06
CA LEU A 12 47.60 -10.30 4.74
C LEU A 12 47.25 -9.14 3.83
N ALA A 13 46.48 -8.16 4.34
CA ALA A 13 46.09 -6.97 3.61
C ALA A 13 47.31 -6.13 3.20
N ALA A 14 48.29 -5.96 4.08
CA ALA A 14 49.55 -5.29 3.78
C ALA A 14 50.34 -5.99 2.65
N ARG A 15 50.43 -7.33 2.69
CA ARG A 15 51.08 -8.13 1.64
C ARG A 15 50.35 -8.04 0.30
N ALA A 16 49.03 -7.91 0.33
CA ALA A 16 48.19 -7.78 -0.86
C ALA A 16 48.03 -6.33 -1.33
N HIS A 17 48.62 -5.36 -0.64
CA HIS A 17 48.44 -3.92 -0.90
C HIS A 17 46.97 -3.45 -0.88
N VAL A 18 46.15 -4.05 -0.01
CA VAL A 18 44.75 -3.69 0.19
C VAL A 18 44.59 -2.89 1.48
N PRO A 19 44.02 -1.66 1.44
CA PRO A 19 43.73 -0.90 2.65
C PRO A 19 42.69 -1.59 3.54
N THR A 20 42.96 -1.69 4.85
CA THR A 20 42.01 -2.23 5.83
C THR A 20 41.07 -1.15 6.35
N VAL A 21 39.82 -1.49 6.62
CA VAL A 21 38.83 -0.64 7.31
C VAL A 21 38.24 -1.34 8.53
N VAL A 22 37.93 -0.59 9.57
CA VAL A 22 37.26 -1.10 10.77
C VAL A 22 35.74 -0.95 10.65
N THR A 23 35.01 -2.02 10.94
CA THR A 23 33.55 -2.04 11.07
C THR A 23 33.15 -2.76 12.36
N ASN A 24 31.97 -2.46 12.89
CA ASN A 24 31.45 -3.09 14.11
C ASN A 24 30.36 -4.15 13.87
N ASP A 25 29.97 -4.34 12.60
CA ASP A 25 28.94 -5.31 12.19
C ASP A 25 27.66 -5.19 13.05
N VAL A 26 27.11 -3.98 13.13
CA VAL A 26 26.08 -3.59 14.10
C VAL A 26 24.76 -4.30 13.81
N LEU A 27 24.15 -4.89 14.85
CA LEU A 27 22.81 -5.52 14.79
C LEU A 27 21.74 -4.76 15.58
N PHE A 28 22.15 -3.87 16.50
CA PHE A 28 21.22 -3.14 17.36
C PHE A 28 21.79 -1.78 17.79
N HIS A 29 20.92 -0.84 18.20
CA HIS A 29 21.35 0.53 18.50
C HIS A 29 22.00 0.68 19.89
N ILE A 30 21.60 -0.12 20.90
CA ILE A 30 22.13 -0.03 22.28
C ILE A 30 22.34 -1.41 22.92
N PRO A 31 23.26 -1.56 23.89
CA PRO A 31 23.59 -2.85 24.51
C PRO A 31 22.38 -3.63 25.06
N ALA A 32 21.40 -2.92 25.63
CA ALA A 32 20.20 -3.53 26.22
C ALA A 32 19.34 -4.31 25.22
N ARG A 33 19.46 -4.03 23.91
CA ARG A 33 18.70 -4.72 22.84
C ARG A 33 19.22 -6.11 22.49
N ARG A 34 20.35 -6.54 23.07
CA ARG A 34 20.91 -7.87 22.85
C ARG A 34 19.90 -9.00 23.11
N ILE A 35 19.11 -8.88 24.19
CA ILE A 35 18.12 -9.91 24.54
C ILE A 35 17.06 -10.03 23.43
N LEU A 36 16.62 -8.90 22.88
CA LEU A 36 15.69 -8.88 21.76
C LEU A 36 16.31 -9.45 20.49
N GLN A 37 17.60 -9.19 20.22
CA GLN A 37 18.32 -9.80 19.10
C GLN A 37 18.27 -11.33 19.20
N ASP A 38 18.55 -11.89 20.38
CA ASP A 38 18.54 -13.34 20.57
C ASP A 38 17.14 -13.91 20.29
N VAL A 39 16.10 -13.22 20.73
CA VAL A 39 14.70 -13.59 20.50
C VAL A 39 14.36 -13.56 19.01
N VAL A 40 14.73 -12.49 18.29
CA VAL A 40 14.51 -12.40 16.83
C VAL A 40 15.30 -13.47 16.08
N THR A 41 16.49 -13.83 16.56
CA THR A 41 17.28 -14.95 16.02
C THR A 41 16.56 -16.29 16.23
N ALA A 42 15.97 -16.51 17.41
CA ALA A 42 15.19 -17.69 17.71
C ALA A 42 13.92 -17.77 16.85
N ILE A 43 13.24 -16.64 16.63
CA ILE A 43 12.10 -16.52 15.69
C ILE A 43 12.55 -16.91 14.27
N ARG A 44 13.64 -16.32 13.77
CA ARG A 44 14.18 -16.63 12.42
C ARG A 44 14.49 -18.12 12.24
N HIS A 45 15.00 -18.78 13.28
CA HIS A 45 15.35 -20.20 13.25
C HIS A 45 14.22 -21.13 13.71
N ASN A 46 13.02 -20.61 13.96
CA ASN A 46 11.85 -21.36 14.45
C ASN A 46 12.18 -22.27 15.64
N CYS A 47 12.92 -21.76 16.62
CA CYS A 47 13.28 -22.49 17.84
C CYS A 47 13.11 -21.61 19.08
N THR A 48 13.31 -22.20 20.27
CA THR A 48 13.35 -21.39 21.50
C THR A 48 14.72 -20.74 21.68
N VAL A 49 14.79 -19.71 22.53
CA VAL A 49 16.05 -19.03 22.90
C VAL A 49 17.02 -20.02 23.56
N GLU A 50 16.54 -20.97 24.36
CA GLU A 50 17.37 -22.01 24.97
C GLU A 50 17.96 -22.97 23.92
N ALA A 51 17.23 -23.22 22.83
CA ALA A 51 17.63 -24.13 21.75
C ALA A 51 18.55 -23.48 20.70
N LEU A 52 18.88 -22.18 20.81
CA LEU A 52 19.71 -21.48 19.82
C LEU A 52 21.11 -22.08 19.65
N GLY A 53 21.72 -22.58 20.73
CA GLY A 53 23.08 -23.11 20.72
C GLY A 53 24.07 -22.15 20.06
N HIS A 54 24.81 -22.63 19.05
CA HIS A 54 25.80 -21.83 18.30
C HIS A 54 25.20 -20.84 17.29
N ARG A 55 23.89 -20.84 17.07
CA ARG A 55 23.20 -19.85 16.22
C ARG A 55 23.07 -18.50 16.91
N ARG A 56 23.25 -18.46 18.23
CA ARG A 56 23.29 -17.22 19.01
C ARG A 56 24.52 -16.40 18.65
N GLU A 57 24.36 -15.09 18.58
CA GLU A 57 25.49 -14.18 18.46
C GLU A 57 26.47 -14.40 19.61
N ARG A 58 27.71 -14.76 19.26
CA ARG A 58 28.78 -15.04 20.24
C ARG A 58 29.22 -13.76 20.96
N HIS A 59 29.06 -12.62 20.30
CA HIS A 59 29.60 -11.33 20.68
C HIS A 59 28.48 -10.39 21.11
N ALA A 60 28.53 -9.97 22.38
CA ALA A 60 27.50 -9.14 23.00
C ALA A 60 27.54 -7.67 22.55
N ASP A 61 28.59 -7.27 21.85
CA ASP A 61 29.00 -5.90 21.61
C ASP A 61 28.67 -5.40 20.20
N ARG A 62 27.80 -6.10 19.47
CA ARG A 62 27.27 -5.70 18.15
C ARG A 62 26.22 -4.57 18.22
N TYR A 63 26.34 -3.67 19.21
CA TYR A 63 25.56 -2.43 19.27
C TYR A 63 26.25 -1.29 18.52
N LEU A 64 25.55 -0.18 18.26
CA LEU A 64 26.16 1.02 17.71
C LEU A 64 27.11 1.66 18.74
N LYS A 65 28.41 1.35 18.65
CA LYS A 65 29.43 1.84 19.59
C LYS A 65 29.74 3.32 19.38
N PRO A 66 29.95 4.09 20.46
CA PRO A 66 30.40 5.48 20.34
C PRO A 66 31.82 5.55 19.77
N PRO A 67 32.21 6.65 19.09
CA PRO A 67 33.54 6.79 18.48
C PRO A 67 34.72 6.54 19.42
N ALA A 68 34.62 7.00 20.68
CA ALA A 68 35.66 6.82 21.68
C ALA A 68 35.91 5.32 22.00
N GLU A 69 34.84 4.53 22.03
CA GLU A 69 34.95 3.09 22.27
C GLU A 69 35.56 2.36 21.06
N MET A 70 35.21 2.77 19.84
CA MET A 70 35.84 2.24 18.62
C MET A 70 37.34 2.58 18.58
N ALA A 71 37.73 3.80 18.93
CA ALA A 71 39.13 4.21 19.03
C ALA A 71 39.89 3.41 20.10
N ARG A 72 39.27 3.15 21.25
CA ARG A 72 39.86 2.33 22.32
C ARG A 72 40.07 0.88 21.88
N LEU A 73 39.07 0.26 21.24
CA LEU A 73 39.13 -1.14 20.79
C LEU A 73 40.14 -1.35 19.66
N PHE A 74 40.27 -0.38 18.76
CA PHE A 74 41.13 -0.44 17.58
C PHE A 74 42.34 0.49 17.66
N ALA A 75 42.85 0.77 18.88
CA ALA A 75 43.99 1.67 19.11
C ALA A 75 45.27 1.26 18.36
N ARG A 76 45.41 -0.02 18.00
CA ARG A 76 46.53 -0.55 17.19
C ARG A 76 46.36 -0.35 15.68
N TYR A 77 45.18 0.06 15.23
CA TYR A 77 44.81 0.22 13.83
C TYR A 77 44.17 1.60 13.54
N PRO A 78 44.79 2.72 13.95
CA PRO A 78 44.20 4.05 13.83
C PRO A 78 43.90 4.44 12.38
N GLU A 79 44.74 4.03 11.43
CA GLU A 79 44.50 4.29 10.00
C GLU A 79 43.27 3.55 9.47
N ALA A 80 43.04 2.32 9.94
CA ALA A 80 41.87 1.54 9.52
C ALA A 80 40.56 2.13 10.07
N LEU A 81 40.62 2.81 11.23
CA LEU A 81 39.51 3.58 11.76
C LEU A 81 39.31 4.88 10.96
N ALA A 82 40.37 5.62 10.65
CA ALA A 82 40.27 6.85 9.86
C ALA A 82 39.68 6.61 8.46
N ARG A 83 39.99 5.47 7.83
CA ARG A 83 39.44 5.08 6.53
C ARG A 83 37.92 4.94 6.48
N SER A 84 37.23 4.72 7.62
CA SER A 84 35.76 4.71 7.60
C SER A 84 35.21 6.10 7.23
N ILE A 85 35.89 7.17 7.65
CA ILE A 85 35.55 8.55 7.31
C ILE A 85 35.90 8.82 5.84
N GLU A 86 37.05 8.34 5.36
CA GLU A 86 37.42 8.47 3.94
C GLU A 86 36.40 7.82 3.01
N ILE A 87 35.92 6.62 3.35
CA ILE A 87 34.87 5.92 2.59
C ILE A 87 33.57 6.74 2.62
N MET A 88 33.15 7.18 3.81
CA MET A 88 31.95 8.00 3.96
C MET A 88 32.01 9.28 3.10
N GLN A 89 33.16 9.97 3.06
CA GLN A 89 33.35 11.18 2.26
C GLN A 89 33.31 10.94 0.75
N ARG A 90 33.58 9.71 0.28
CA ARG A 90 33.46 9.32 -1.13
C ARG A 90 32.04 8.94 -1.53
N CYS A 91 31.20 8.57 -0.57
CA CYS A 91 29.80 8.25 -0.82
C CYS A 91 28.97 9.55 -0.90
N SER A 92 28.75 10.05 -2.12
CA SER A 92 28.01 11.29 -2.40
C SER A 92 26.60 11.10 -2.96
N PHE A 93 26.14 9.85 -3.04
CA PHE A 93 24.79 9.55 -3.53
C PHE A 93 23.73 10.10 -2.57
N ASP A 94 22.71 10.71 -3.15
CA ASP A 94 21.54 11.21 -2.44
C ASP A 94 20.29 10.74 -3.17
N LEU A 95 19.27 10.31 -2.43
CA LEU A 95 18.03 9.78 -3.01
C LEU A 95 17.26 10.83 -3.82
N GLY A 96 17.44 12.13 -3.53
CA GLY A 96 16.87 13.21 -4.33
C GLY A 96 17.50 13.37 -5.71
N GLN A 97 18.59 12.67 -6.01
CA GLN A 97 19.19 12.61 -7.36
C GLN A 97 18.40 11.67 -8.29
N LEU A 98 17.53 10.81 -7.75
CA LEU A 98 16.69 9.93 -8.55
C LEU A 98 15.69 10.75 -9.35
N ARG A 99 15.80 10.69 -10.68
CA ARG A 99 14.89 11.36 -11.60
C ARG A 99 13.86 10.37 -12.10
N TYR A 100 12.68 10.44 -11.53
CA TYR A 100 11.54 9.66 -11.98
C TYR A 100 10.99 10.22 -13.29
N GLN A 101 10.89 9.36 -14.32
CA GLN A 101 10.24 9.68 -15.58
C GLN A 101 9.08 8.72 -15.81
N TYR A 102 7.88 9.28 -15.94
CA TYR A 102 6.68 8.49 -16.22
C TYR A 102 6.68 7.99 -17.68
N PRO A 103 6.17 6.78 -17.96
CA PRO A 103 6.03 6.30 -19.34
C PRO A 103 5.29 7.31 -20.24
N GLU A 104 5.81 7.51 -21.45
CA GLU A 104 5.08 8.24 -22.49
C GLU A 104 4.13 7.29 -23.21
N GLU A 105 2.83 7.49 -23.02
CA GLU A 105 1.79 6.87 -23.83
C GLU A 105 1.47 7.76 -25.03
N ARG A 106 1.99 7.45 -26.21
CA ARG A 106 1.59 8.14 -27.46
C ARG A 106 1.52 7.18 -28.63
N ASP A 107 0.34 7.14 -29.25
CA ASP A 107 0.11 6.36 -30.47
C ASP A 107 0.76 7.05 -31.70
N ASP A 108 0.90 8.38 -31.66
CA ASP A 108 1.51 9.19 -32.70
C ASP A 108 2.72 9.96 -32.14
N PRO A 109 3.95 9.67 -32.61
CA PRO A 109 5.15 10.40 -32.20
C PRO A 109 5.10 11.91 -32.47
N ALA A 110 4.26 12.36 -33.42
CA ALA A 110 4.11 13.78 -33.76
C ALA A 110 3.27 14.57 -32.75
N LEU A 111 2.49 13.89 -31.90
CA LEU A 111 1.65 14.52 -30.88
C LEU A 111 2.32 14.47 -29.51
N THR A 112 2.12 15.51 -28.70
CA THR A 112 2.48 15.45 -27.28
C THR A 112 1.49 14.58 -26.51
N ALA A 113 1.85 14.17 -25.28
CA ALA A 113 0.92 13.49 -24.39
C ALA A 113 -0.33 14.35 -24.11
N GLN A 114 -0.16 15.67 -23.96
CA GLN A 114 -1.27 16.60 -23.75
C GLN A 114 -2.20 16.67 -24.98
N ASP A 115 -1.64 16.74 -26.19
CA ASP A 115 -2.45 16.77 -27.42
C ASP A 115 -3.21 15.46 -27.61
N THR A 116 -2.55 14.33 -27.32
CA THR A 116 -3.15 13.00 -27.37
C THR A 116 -4.31 12.88 -26.38
N LEU A 117 -4.11 13.33 -25.13
CA LEU A 117 -5.15 13.35 -24.10
C LEU A 117 -6.32 14.22 -24.53
N ALA A 118 -6.06 15.44 -25.03
CA ALA A 118 -7.12 16.34 -25.48
C ALA A 118 -7.95 15.70 -26.61
N ARG A 119 -7.28 15.12 -27.62
CA ARG A 119 -7.96 14.42 -28.73
C ARG A 119 -8.86 13.29 -28.23
N LEU A 120 -8.35 12.43 -27.35
CA LEU A 120 -9.12 11.30 -26.80
C LEU A 120 -10.27 11.78 -25.91
N THR A 121 -10.05 12.83 -25.12
CA THR A 121 -11.07 13.43 -24.26
C THR A 121 -12.25 13.93 -25.09
N TRP A 122 -11.99 14.68 -26.18
CA TRP A 122 -13.06 15.18 -27.05
C TRP A 122 -13.76 14.07 -27.84
N ALA A 123 -13.03 13.03 -28.27
CA ALA A 123 -13.62 11.86 -28.90
C ALA A 123 -14.55 11.11 -27.93
N GLY A 124 -14.11 10.87 -26.69
CA GLY A 124 -14.92 10.24 -25.65
C GLY A 124 -16.12 11.08 -25.24
N ALA A 125 -15.99 12.41 -25.22
CA ALA A 125 -17.12 13.31 -24.96
C ALA A 125 -18.21 13.19 -26.03
N ALA A 126 -17.83 13.08 -27.31
CA ALA A 126 -18.78 12.86 -28.40
C ALA A 126 -19.49 11.50 -28.30
N GLU A 127 -18.80 10.45 -27.82
CA GLU A 127 -19.40 9.13 -27.59
C GLU A 127 -20.38 9.14 -26.40
N ARG A 128 -20.03 9.80 -25.30
CA ARG A 128 -20.86 9.87 -24.09
C ARG A 128 -22.08 10.78 -24.23
N TYR A 129 -21.99 11.80 -25.08
CA TYR A 129 -23.04 12.79 -25.31
C TYR A 129 -23.43 12.85 -26.80
N PRO A 130 -24.09 11.80 -27.34
CA PRO A 130 -24.43 11.72 -28.76
C PRO A 130 -25.42 12.80 -29.22
N GLU A 131 -26.20 13.35 -28.29
CA GLU A 131 -27.16 14.44 -28.55
C GLU A 131 -26.52 15.84 -28.44
N GLY A 132 -25.23 15.92 -28.13
CA GLY A 132 -24.49 17.16 -27.96
C GLY A 132 -23.92 17.31 -26.55
N ILE A 133 -22.68 17.81 -26.47
CA ILE A 133 -21.97 18.00 -25.20
C ILE A 133 -22.55 19.25 -24.50
N PRO A 134 -23.02 19.13 -23.23
CA PRO A 134 -23.51 20.29 -22.50
C PRO A 134 -22.44 21.40 -22.34
N PRO A 135 -22.84 22.69 -22.32
CA PRO A 135 -21.88 23.80 -22.15
C PRO A 135 -21.07 23.71 -20.86
N GLU A 136 -21.69 23.29 -19.76
CA GLU A 136 -21.04 23.12 -18.46
C GLU A 136 -19.95 22.04 -18.52
N VAL A 137 -20.23 20.90 -19.16
CA VAL A 137 -19.25 19.82 -19.38
C VAL A 137 -18.11 20.31 -20.27
N THR A 138 -18.40 21.07 -21.32
CA THR A 138 -17.38 21.65 -22.20
C THR A 138 -16.45 22.59 -21.43
N GLN A 139 -17.01 23.42 -20.53
CA GLN A 139 -16.22 24.31 -19.67
C GLN A 139 -15.34 23.52 -18.69
N ALA A 140 -15.91 22.50 -18.03
CA ALA A 140 -15.19 21.62 -17.12
C ALA A 140 -14.02 20.91 -17.83
N LEU A 141 -14.26 20.30 -18.99
CA LEU A 141 -13.22 19.62 -19.77
C LEU A 141 -12.06 20.55 -20.15
N ASN A 142 -12.35 21.78 -20.58
CA ASN A 142 -11.32 22.77 -20.91
C ASN A 142 -10.49 23.17 -19.67
N HIS A 143 -11.15 23.38 -18.52
CA HIS A 143 -10.50 23.70 -17.26
C HIS A 143 -9.59 22.55 -16.79
N GLU A 144 -10.12 21.32 -16.76
CA GLU A 144 -9.39 20.12 -16.37
C GLU A 144 -8.18 19.88 -17.28
N LEU A 145 -8.35 19.90 -18.60
CA LEU A 145 -7.25 19.73 -19.56
C LEU A 145 -6.16 20.79 -19.38
N THR A 146 -6.54 22.04 -19.11
CA THR A 146 -5.58 23.12 -18.84
C THR A 146 -4.76 22.84 -17.58
N LEU A 147 -5.42 22.42 -16.50
CA LEU A 147 -4.74 22.11 -15.24
C LEU A 147 -3.83 20.88 -15.35
N ILE A 148 -4.31 19.82 -16.02
CA ILE A 148 -3.53 18.60 -16.31
C ILE A 148 -2.27 18.93 -17.10
N GLY A 149 -2.40 19.81 -18.12
CA GLY A 149 -1.26 20.25 -18.93
C GLY A 149 -0.26 21.08 -18.14
N ARG A 150 -0.71 22.01 -17.28
CA ARG A 150 0.17 22.81 -16.41
C ARG A 150 0.98 21.96 -15.43
N LEU A 151 0.39 20.88 -14.93
CA LEU A 151 1.03 19.99 -13.95
C LEU A 151 1.76 18.80 -14.59
N ASN A 152 1.74 18.69 -15.93
CA ASN A 152 2.34 17.59 -16.69
C ASN A 152 1.80 16.20 -16.33
N TYR A 153 0.51 16.08 -16.01
CA TYR A 153 -0.12 14.80 -15.66
C TYR A 153 -0.74 14.05 -16.85
N ALA A 154 -0.63 14.56 -18.08
CA ALA A 154 -1.21 13.90 -19.24
C ALA A 154 -0.75 12.44 -19.45
N PRO A 155 0.54 12.08 -19.30
CA PRO A 155 0.99 10.69 -19.44
C PRO A 155 0.32 9.73 -18.44
N TYR A 156 0.04 10.21 -17.23
CA TYR A 156 -0.64 9.46 -16.18
C TYR A 156 -2.08 9.12 -16.57
N PHE A 157 -2.85 10.11 -17.01
CA PHE A 157 -4.23 9.90 -17.49
C PHE A 157 -4.28 8.96 -18.69
N LEU A 158 -3.32 9.06 -19.61
CA LEU A 158 -3.24 8.18 -20.77
C LEU A 158 -2.94 6.73 -20.38
N THR A 159 -2.05 6.51 -19.41
CA THR A 159 -1.73 5.17 -18.91
C THR A 159 -2.95 4.51 -18.27
N VAL A 160 -3.67 5.25 -17.40
CA VAL A 160 -4.90 4.74 -16.80
C VAL A 160 -5.97 4.46 -17.86
N HIS A 161 -6.12 5.37 -18.84
CA HIS A 161 -7.02 5.15 -19.97
C HIS A 161 -6.64 3.91 -20.78
N SER A 162 -5.36 3.66 -21.06
CA SER A 162 -4.88 2.46 -21.76
C SER A 162 -5.22 1.17 -21.00
N ILE A 163 -5.02 1.16 -19.67
CA ILE A 163 -5.38 0.03 -18.79
C ILE A 163 -6.90 -0.22 -18.82
N VAL A 164 -7.71 0.83 -18.65
CA VAL A 164 -9.17 0.75 -18.68
C VAL A 164 -9.68 0.32 -20.05
N ARG A 165 -9.11 0.86 -21.14
CA ARG A 165 -9.44 0.48 -22.53
C ARG A 165 -9.16 -1.00 -22.76
N TYR A 166 -8.02 -1.52 -22.29
CA TYR A 166 -7.73 -2.94 -22.35
C TYR A 166 -8.78 -3.76 -21.57
N ALA A 167 -9.06 -3.42 -20.31
CA ALA A 167 -10.04 -4.14 -19.50
C ALA A 167 -11.42 -4.19 -20.19
N ARG A 168 -11.90 -3.06 -20.73
CA ARG A 168 -13.15 -2.99 -21.49
C ARG A 168 -13.10 -3.84 -22.77
N SER A 169 -11.99 -3.86 -23.49
CA SER A 169 -11.83 -4.71 -24.69
C SER A 169 -11.95 -6.21 -24.39
N GLN A 170 -11.62 -6.60 -23.15
CA GLN A 170 -11.74 -7.97 -22.65
C GLN A 170 -13.06 -8.23 -21.91
N ASN A 171 -14.01 -7.27 -21.96
CA ASN A 171 -15.27 -7.30 -21.21
C ASN A 171 -15.06 -7.48 -19.70
N ILE A 172 -14.02 -6.86 -19.13
CA ILE A 172 -13.78 -6.81 -17.69
C ILE A 172 -14.43 -5.54 -17.15
N LEU A 173 -15.34 -5.68 -16.18
CA LEU A 173 -15.90 -4.53 -15.49
C LEU A 173 -14.83 -3.83 -14.65
N CYS A 174 -14.76 -2.52 -14.80
CA CYS A 174 -13.88 -1.66 -14.02
C CYS A 174 -14.57 -0.35 -13.65
N GLN A 175 -14.17 0.23 -12.53
CA GLN A 175 -14.71 1.50 -12.04
C GLN A 175 -13.63 2.27 -11.29
N GLY A 176 -13.37 3.50 -11.74
CA GLY A 176 -12.57 4.46 -11.00
C GLY A 176 -13.27 4.89 -9.71
N ARG A 177 -12.50 5.06 -8.63
CA ARG A 177 -13.01 5.51 -7.32
C ARG A 177 -12.20 6.68 -6.76
N GLY A 178 -12.59 7.12 -5.56
CA GLY A 178 -11.92 8.24 -4.89
C GLY A 178 -12.22 9.56 -5.60
N SER A 179 -11.23 10.44 -5.62
CA SER A 179 -11.34 11.79 -6.20
C SER A 179 -11.38 11.78 -7.73
N ALA A 180 -10.97 10.70 -8.39
CA ALA A 180 -11.11 10.53 -9.84
C ALA A 180 -12.58 10.61 -10.33
N ALA A 181 -13.54 10.29 -9.46
CA ALA A 181 -14.97 10.43 -9.74
C ALA A 181 -15.43 11.88 -9.95
N ASN A 182 -14.62 12.87 -9.53
CA ASN A 182 -14.91 14.29 -9.69
C ASN A 182 -14.42 14.86 -11.03
N SER A 183 -13.80 14.05 -11.90
CA SER A 183 -13.22 14.51 -13.16
C SER A 183 -14.11 14.16 -14.36
N ALA A 184 -14.46 15.20 -15.12
CA ALA A 184 -15.11 15.06 -16.42
C ALA A 184 -14.21 14.34 -17.43
N VAL A 185 -12.90 14.58 -17.40
CA VAL A 185 -11.92 13.86 -18.23
C VAL A 185 -11.96 12.36 -17.93
N CYS A 186 -11.93 11.96 -16.66
CA CYS A 186 -12.04 10.54 -16.28
C CYS A 186 -13.36 9.90 -16.74
N TYR A 187 -14.47 10.64 -16.66
CA TYR A 187 -15.78 10.15 -17.09
C TYR A 187 -15.84 9.88 -18.59
N VAL A 188 -15.42 10.86 -19.42
CA VAL A 188 -15.49 10.75 -20.88
C VAL A 188 -14.49 9.74 -21.43
N LEU A 189 -13.36 9.52 -20.76
CA LEU A 189 -12.40 8.45 -21.08
C LEU A 189 -12.87 7.07 -20.60
N GLY A 190 -14.01 6.97 -19.92
CA GLY A 190 -14.54 5.69 -19.46
C GLY A 190 -13.86 5.11 -18.22
N ILE A 191 -12.99 5.89 -17.56
CA ILE A 191 -12.34 5.53 -16.30
C ILE A 191 -13.37 5.49 -15.17
N THR A 192 -14.32 6.44 -15.17
CA THR A 192 -15.43 6.48 -14.21
C THR A 192 -16.77 6.36 -14.94
N ALA A 193 -17.77 5.76 -14.27
CA ALA A 193 -19.14 5.67 -14.79
C ALA A 193 -20.07 6.79 -14.34
N ILE A 194 -19.62 7.70 -13.44
CA ILE A 194 -20.47 8.74 -12.86
C ILE A 194 -20.28 10.05 -13.63
N ASP A 195 -21.37 10.59 -14.17
CA ASP A 195 -21.39 11.91 -14.79
C ASP A 195 -21.22 13.00 -13.71
N PRO A 196 -20.15 13.82 -13.74
CA PRO A 196 -19.92 14.84 -12.74
C PRO A 196 -20.97 15.96 -12.78
N SER A 197 -21.70 16.18 -13.88
CA SER A 197 -22.77 17.18 -13.93
C SER A 197 -23.94 16.86 -12.99
N ARG A 198 -24.05 15.62 -12.50
CA ARG A 198 -25.12 15.20 -11.57
C ARG A 198 -24.87 15.61 -10.12
N ASN A 199 -23.66 16.04 -9.77
CA ASN A 199 -23.29 16.41 -8.40
C ASN A 199 -22.29 17.59 -8.42
N ASP A 200 -22.36 18.49 -7.45
CA ASP A 200 -21.42 19.63 -7.33
C ASP A 200 -20.05 19.14 -6.80
N LEU A 201 -19.31 18.42 -7.65
CA LEU A 201 -18.04 17.79 -7.32
C LEU A 201 -16.87 18.70 -7.71
N LEU A 202 -15.97 18.94 -6.75
CA LEU A 202 -14.80 19.81 -6.95
C LEU A 202 -13.61 19.02 -7.52
N PHE A 203 -13.19 19.37 -8.73
CA PHE A 203 -12.01 18.79 -9.39
C PHE A 203 -10.71 19.11 -8.64
N GLU A 204 -10.61 20.24 -7.96
CA GLU A 204 -9.41 20.66 -7.20
C GLU A 204 -9.14 19.79 -5.97
N ARG A 205 -10.12 18.99 -5.55
CA ARG A 205 -9.90 17.92 -4.56
C ARG A 205 -9.12 16.74 -5.14
N PHE A 206 -9.20 16.54 -6.45
CA PHE A 206 -8.44 15.52 -7.17
C PHE A 206 -7.07 16.04 -7.60
N VAL A 207 -7.03 17.13 -8.37
CA VAL A 207 -5.79 17.72 -8.90
C VAL A 207 -5.65 19.15 -8.38
N SER A 208 -4.58 19.45 -7.64
CA SER A 208 -4.35 20.78 -7.06
C SER A 208 -2.96 21.31 -7.36
N GLU A 209 -2.90 22.53 -7.89
CA GLU A 209 -1.64 23.24 -8.16
C GLU A 209 -0.90 23.64 -6.87
N GLU A 210 -1.62 23.87 -5.77
CA GLU A 210 -1.05 24.26 -4.48
C GLU A 210 -0.37 23.08 -3.77
N ARG A 211 -0.97 21.89 -3.84
CA ARG A 211 -0.43 20.68 -3.19
C ARG A 211 0.76 20.10 -3.95
N ARG A 212 0.76 20.18 -5.30
CA ARG A 212 1.76 19.53 -6.18
C ARG A 212 2.01 18.06 -5.83
N GLU A 213 0.99 17.40 -5.30
CA GLU A 213 0.98 15.96 -5.04
C GLU A 213 0.57 15.25 -6.33
N PRO A 214 1.19 14.10 -6.66
CA PRO A 214 0.71 13.25 -7.73
C PRO A 214 -0.77 12.88 -7.56
N PRO A 215 -1.59 12.91 -8.63
CA PRO A 215 -2.95 12.41 -8.56
C PRO A 215 -2.95 10.90 -8.36
N ASP A 216 -3.88 10.40 -7.53
CA ASP A 216 -4.07 8.97 -7.29
C ASP A 216 -5.38 8.52 -7.96
N ILE A 217 -5.29 7.85 -9.13
CA ILE A 217 -6.43 7.24 -9.80
C ILE A 217 -6.48 5.76 -9.44
N ASP A 218 -7.30 5.46 -8.45
CA ASP A 218 -7.66 4.10 -8.08
C ASP A 218 -8.69 3.53 -9.06
N VAL A 219 -8.39 2.40 -9.69
CA VAL A 219 -9.36 1.68 -10.53
C VAL A 219 -9.62 0.29 -9.94
N ASP A 220 -10.87 0.05 -9.57
CA ASP A 220 -11.34 -1.27 -9.16
C ASP A 220 -11.69 -2.10 -10.39
N PHE A 221 -11.18 -3.33 -10.46
CA PHE A 221 -11.51 -4.33 -11.49
C PHE A 221 -12.24 -5.52 -10.86
N GLU A 222 -12.86 -6.36 -11.69
CA GLU A 222 -13.33 -7.67 -11.29
C GLU A 222 -12.24 -8.46 -10.56
N HIS A 223 -12.52 -8.88 -9.32
CA HIS A 223 -11.57 -9.62 -8.49
C HIS A 223 -11.02 -10.88 -9.19
N GLU A 224 -11.88 -11.65 -9.85
CA GLU A 224 -11.48 -12.90 -10.53
C GLU A 224 -10.63 -12.67 -11.79
N ARG A 225 -10.74 -11.49 -12.42
CA ARG A 225 -10.12 -11.20 -13.73
C ARG A 225 -9.01 -10.14 -13.66
N ARG A 226 -8.76 -9.57 -12.48
CA ARG A 226 -7.70 -8.57 -12.26
C ARG A 226 -6.32 -9.05 -12.72
N GLU A 227 -6.02 -10.33 -12.57
CA GLU A 227 -4.73 -10.89 -13.01
C GLU A 227 -4.49 -10.68 -14.51
N GLU A 228 -5.54 -10.74 -15.34
CA GLU A 228 -5.43 -10.49 -16.78
C GLU A 228 -4.91 -9.08 -17.08
N VAL A 229 -5.35 -8.09 -16.28
CA VAL A 229 -4.95 -6.69 -16.38
C VAL A 229 -3.50 -6.51 -15.91
N ILE A 230 -3.14 -7.11 -14.78
CA ILE A 230 -1.75 -7.11 -14.26
C ILE A 230 -0.78 -7.67 -15.29
N GLN A 231 -1.11 -8.83 -15.87
CA GLN A 231 -0.25 -9.46 -16.85
C GLN A 231 -0.20 -8.68 -18.17
N TRP A 232 -1.27 -7.96 -18.53
CA TRP A 232 -1.24 -7.04 -19.66
C TRP A 232 -0.28 -5.87 -19.41
N ILE A 233 -0.30 -5.27 -18.22
CA ILE A 233 0.66 -4.20 -17.86
C ILE A 233 2.09 -4.71 -18.03
N TYR A 234 2.43 -5.89 -17.48
CA TYR A 234 3.78 -6.44 -17.66
C TYR A 234 4.15 -6.71 -19.12
N ARG A 235 3.20 -7.14 -19.97
CA ARG A 235 3.44 -7.37 -21.40
C ARG A 235 3.59 -6.08 -22.20
N THR A 236 2.83 -5.04 -21.83
CA THR A 236 2.80 -3.76 -22.55
C THR A 236 3.99 -2.89 -22.19
N TYR A 237 4.27 -2.74 -20.90
CA TYR A 237 5.35 -1.87 -20.40
C TYR A 237 6.68 -2.59 -20.25
N GLY A 238 6.65 -3.92 -20.12
CA GLY A 238 7.83 -4.73 -19.83
C GLY A 238 8.07 -4.89 -18.33
N ARG A 239 8.67 -6.03 -17.96
CA ARG A 239 9.01 -6.32 -16.56
C ARG A 239 10.14 -5.42 -16.04
N ASP A 240 10.98 -4.90 -16.90
CA ASP A 240 12.08 -4.01 -16.49
C ASP A 240 11.61 -2.57 -16.24
N HIS A 241 10.33 -2.26 -16.45
CA HIS A 241 9.75 -0.92 -16.36
C HIS A 241 8.48 -0.85 -15.48
N ALA A 242 7.99 -1.99 -15.00
CA ALA A 242 6.73 -2.08 -14.28
C ALA A 242 6.86 -3.08 -13.13
N ALA A 243 6.53 -2.67 -11.90
CA ALA A 243 6.49 -3.58 -10.76
C ALA A 243 5.44 -3.12 -9.75
N LEU A 244 5.01 -4.04 -8.89
CA LEU A 244 4.16 -3.73 -7.76
C LEU A 244 4.99 -3.06 -6.66
N THR A 245 4.36 -2.25 -5.82
CA THR A 245 4.99 -1.73 -4.61
C THR A 245 4.99 -2.80 -3.53
N ALA A 246 5.94 -2.74 -2.61
CA ALA A 246 5.92 -3.58 -1.42
C ALA A 246 4.95 -3.01 -0.37
N THR A 247 4.67 -3.82 0.63
CA THR A 247 4.03 -3.43 1.87
C THR A 247 4.87 -3.99 3.00
N VAL A 248 5.48 -3.10 3.79
CA VAL A 248 6.27 -3.51 4.95
C VAL A 248 5.32 -3.96 6.06
N ILE A 249 5.20 -5.28 6.24
CA ILE A 249 4.38 -5.82 7.32
C ILE A 249 5.16 -5.68 8.63
N ARG A 250 4.61 -4.86 9.54
CA ARG A 250 5.19 -4.61 10.86
C ARG A 250 4.53 -5.46 11.93
N TYR A 251 5.28 -5.77 12.97
CA TYR A 251 4.76 -6.45 14.15
C TYR A 251 3.66 -5.63 14.83
N ARG A 252 2.45 -6.19 14.85
CA ARG A 252 1.34 -5.73 15.69
C ARG A 252 1.31 -6.56 16.98
N ALA A 253 0.59 -6.06 17.97
CA ALA A 253 0.45 -6.63 19.31
C ALA A 253 0.39 -8.16 19.37
N LYS A 254 -0.64 -8.75 18.76
CA LYS A 254 -0.86 -10.21 18.75
C LYS A 254 0.26 -10.98 18.05
N GLY A 255 0.77 -10.44 16.93
CA GLY A 255 1.85 -11.05 16.18
C GLY A 255 3.17 -11.05 16.95
N ALA A 256 3.49 -9.93 17.61
CA ALA A 256 4.68 -9.80 18.44
C ALA A 256 4.62 -10.75 19.64
N LEU A 257 3.49 -10.78 20.35
CA LEU A 257 3.29 -11.70 21.48
C LEU A 257 3.42 -13.16 21.04
N ARG A 258 2.82 -13.53 19.92
CA ARG A 258 2.85 -14.90 19.42
C ARG A 258 4.26 -15.35 19.05
N ASP A 259 4.98 -14.57 18.25
CA ASP A 259 6.33 -14.96 17.79
C ASP A 259 7.33 -14.92 18.96
N VAL A 260 7.27 -13.90 19.83
CA VAL A 260 8.12 -13.82 21.04
C VAL A 260 7.76 -14.92 22.03
N GLY A 261 6.48 -15.21 22.25
CA GLY A 261 6.02 -16.28 23.14
C GLY A 261 6.54 -17.65 22.70
N LYS A 262 6.49 -17.95 21.40
CA LYS A 262 7.06 -19.19 20.83
C LYS A 262 8.57 -19.26 21.01
N ALA A 263 9.30 -18.17 20.71
CA ALA A 263 10.74 -18.09 20.93
C ALA A 263 11.13 -18.18 22.41
N MET A 264 10.29 -17.64 23.29
CA MET A 264 10.39 -17.77 24.74
C MET A 264 9.76 -19.08 25.22
N GLY A 265 9.51 -20.08 24.37
CA GLY A 265 9.03 -21.43 24.72
C GLY A 265 7.77 -21.49 25.59
N LEU A 266 6.87 -20.51 25.49
CA LEU A 266 5.57 -20.58 26.12
C LEU A 266 4.66 -21.58 25.38
N PRO A 267 3.81 -22.33 26.10
CA PRO A 267 2.81 -23.20 25.46
C PRO A 267 1.84 -22.41 24.57
N GLU A 268 1.38 -23.02 23.47
CA GLU A 268 0.49 -22.35 22.50
C GLU A 268 -0.87 -21.94 23.12
N ASP A 269 -1.38 -22.72 24.07
CA ASP A 269 -2.60 -22.39 24.82
C ASP A 269 -2.44 -21.11 25.63
N LEU A 270 -1.28 -20.94 26.28
CA LEU A 270 -0.96 -19.73 27.04
C LEU A 270 -0.84 -18.51 26.12
N ILE A 271 -0.18 -18.66 24.98
CA ILE A 271 -0.05 -17.59 23.97
C ILE A 271 -1.43 -17.17 23.46
N THR A 272 -2.32 -18.14 23.22
CA THR A 272 -3.68 -17.90 22.74
C THR A 272 -4.50 -17.16 23.79
N ALA A 273 -4.44 -17.59 25.06
CA ALA A 273 -5.12 -16.93 26.17
C ALA A 273 -4.65 -15.47 26.32
N LEU A 274 -3.33 -15.24 26.34
CA LEU A 274 -2.74 -13.90 26.40
C LEU A 274 -3.15 -13.04 25.19
N SER A 275 -3.21 -13.62 23.98
CA SER A 275 -3.59 -12.89 22.77
C SER A 275 -5.05 -12.45 22.76
N SER A 276 -5.93 -13.11 23.53
CA SER A 276 -7.34 -12.75 23.66
C SER A 276 -7.55 -11.48 24.48
N LEU A 277 -6.68 -11.21 25.46
CA LEU A 277 -6.69 -10.00 26.28
C LEU A 277 -6.30 -8.73 25.50
N ILE A 278 -5.63 -8.88 24.36
CA ILE A 278 -5.07 -7.80 23.55
C ILE A 278 -6.13 -6.93 22.86
N TRP A 279 -7.43 -7.29 22.92
CA TRP A 279 -8.50 -6.43 22.41
C TRP A 279 -8.48 -5.00 22.99
N ALA A 280 -7.83 -4.80 24.14
CA ALA A 280 -7.63 -3.52 24.81
C ALA A 280 -6.16 -3.12 24.98
N TRP A 281 -5.25 -3.47 24.06
CA TRP A 281 -3.89 -2.88 24.08
C TRP A 281 -3.95 -1.40 23.69
N SER A 282 -4.13 -0.56 24.71
CA SER A 282 -3.57 0.78 24.77
C SER A 282 -2.03 0.69 24.79
N ASP A 283 -1.35 1.83 24.71
CA ASP A 283 0.12 1.92 24.87
C ASP A 283 0.66 1.30 26.19
N GLU A 284 -0.23 0.95 27.13
CA GLU A 284 0.09 0.40 28.46
C GLU A 284 0.31 -1.12 28.48
N GLY A 285 -0.06 -1.88 27.44
CA GLY A 285 0.17 -3.34 27.35
C GLY A 285 -0.80 -4.21 28.19
N VAL A 286 -0.42 -5.46 28.49
CA VAL A 286 -1.23 -6.34 29.37
C VAL A 286 -0.97 -5.96 30.83
N THR A 287 -2.02 -5.65 31.58
CA THR A 287 -1.91 -5.26 33.00
C THR A 287 -1.83 -6.48 33.92
N ASP A 288 -1.26 -6.30 35.12
CA ASP A 288 -1.20 -7.37 36.15
C ASP A 288 -2.60 -7.87 36.53
N ALA A 289 -3.64 -7.02 36.47
CA ALA A 289 -5.03 -7.41 36.70
C ALA A 289 -5.55 -8.37 35.62
N GLN A 290 -5.27 -8.10 34.35
CA GLN A 290 -5.65 -8.97 33.24
C GLN A 290 -4.92 -10.33 33.28
N LEU A 291 -3.67 -10.35 33.75
CA LEU A 291 -2.95 -11.60 33.99
C LEU A 291 -3.59 -12.41 35.13
N ALA A 292 -3.99 -11.75 36.21
CA ALA A 292 -4.66 -12.39 37.34
C ALA A 292 -6.04 -12.98 36.94
N GLU A 293 -6.79 -12.34 36.04
CA GLU A 293 -8.04 -12.88 35.49
C GLU A 293 -7.85 -14.21 34.75
N LEU A 294 -6.68 -14.41 34.12
CA LEU A 294 -6.30 -15.68 33.50
C LEU A 294 -5.64 -16.67 34.49
N ASN A 295 -5.64 -16.37 35.79
CA ASN A 295 -4.91 -17.11 36.82
C ASN A 295 -3.40 -17.26 36.54
N LEU A 296 -2.82 -16.31 35.81
CA LEU A 296 -1.39 -16.28 35.54
C LEU A 296 -0.68 -15.53 36.66
N ASN A 297 0.47 -16.04 37.09
CA ASN A 297 1.30 -15.36 38.07
C ASN A 297 1.97 -14.14 37.43
N PRO A 298 1.60 -12.89 37.81
CA PRO A 298 2.24 -11.72 37.24
C PRO A 298 3.71 -11.64 37.64
N ALA A 299 4.16 -12.29 38.71
CA ALA A 299 5.56 -12.32 39.12
C ALA A 299 6.43 -13.34 38.35
N ASP A 300 5.84 -14.13 37.43
CA ASP A 300 6.61 -15.03 36.58
C ASP A 300 7.56 -14.23 35.67
N ARG A 301 8.86 -14.47 35.84
CA ARG A 301 9.92 -13.75 35.12
C ARG A 301 9.90 -14.02 33.62
N ARG A 302 9.61 -15.25 33.19
CA ARG A 302 9.57 -15.64 31.77
C ARG A 302 8.39 -14.97 31.09
N LEU A 303 7.24 -14.93 31.77
CA LEU A 303 6.05 -14.23 31.31
C LEU A 303 6.29 -12.72 31.19
N ARG A 304 6.79 -12.06 32.25
CA ARG A 304 7.11 -10.62 32.21
C ARG A 304 8.09 -10.27 31.09
N LEU A 305 9.17 -11.04 30.98
CA LEU A 305 10.17 -10.81 29.94
C LEU A 305 9.58 -11.01 28.54
N THR A 306 8.69 -11.99 28.34
CA THR A 306 7.98 -12.18 27.07
C THR A 306 7.13 -10.96 26.71
N LEU A 307 6.35 -10.42 27.66
CA LEU A 307 5.52 -9.25 27.44
C LEU A 307 6.36 -8.00 27.12
N ASP A 308 7.45 -7.79 27.87
CA ASP A 308 8.37 -6.67 27.65
C ASP A 308 9.05 -6.75 26.28
N LEU A 309 9.50 -7.94 25.87
CA LEU A 309 10.14 -8.16 24.57
C LEU A 309 9.14 -8.05 23.42
N ALA A 310 7.92 -8.55 23.59
CA ALA A 310 6.84 -8.39 22.62
C ALA A 310 6.52 -6.90 22.41
N ARG A 311 6.44 -6.12 23.49
CA ARG A 311 6.25 -4.67 23.43
C ARG A 311 7.38 -3.98 22.67
N GLN A 312 8.63 -4.39 22.93
CA GLN A 312 9.80 -3.85 22.24
C GLN A 312 9.87 -4.23 20.75
N LEU A 313 9.29 -5.36 20.34
CA LEU A 313 9.26 -5.82 18.95
C LEU A 313 8.13 -5.15 18.14
N MET A 314 7.13 -4.56 18.79
CA MET A 314 6.04 -3.86 18.09
C MET A 314 6.57 -2.76 17.17
N GLY A 315 5.98 -2.65 15.98
CA GLY A 315 6.38 -1.67 14.96
C GLY A 315 7.63 -2.06 14.17
N ALA A 316 8.42 -3.04 14.65
CA ALA A 316 9.54 -3.55 13.87
C ALA A 316 9.05 -4.22 12.58
N PRO A 317 9.78 -4.07 11.46
CA PRO A 317 9.46 -4.77 10.21
C PRO A 317 9.61 -6.28 10.40
N ARG A 318 8.69 -7.05 9.82
CA ARG A 318 8.66 -8.52 9.88
C ARG A 318 9.01 -9.16 8.55
N HIS A 319 8.37 -8.70 7.47
CA HIS A 319 8.60 -9.16 6.10
C HIS A 319 7.99 -8.17 5.11
N LEU A 320 8.44 -8.23 3.86
CA LEU A 320 7.77 -7.59 2.75
C LEU A 320 6.60 -8.46 2.28
N SER A 321 5.50 -7.81 1.96
CA SER A 321 4.37 -8.39 1.23
C SER A 321 4.17 -7.57 -0.04
N GLN A 322 3.49 -8.14 -1.04
CA GLN A 322 3.05 -7.36 -2.20
C GLN A 322 1.92 -6.40 -1.82
N HIS A 323 1.96 -5.16 -2.35
CA HIS A 323 0.82 -4.25 -2.29
C HIS A 323 -0.35 -4.84 -3.11
N PRO A 324 -1.60 -4.69 -2.66
CA PRO A 324 -2.74 -5.33 -3.31
C PRO A 324 -2.99 -4.87 -4.75
N GLY A 325 -2.48 -3.72 -5.18
CA GLY A 325 -2.64 -3.24 -6.55
C GLY A 325 -1.75 -2.09 -7.01
N GLY A 326 -0.80 -1.63 -6.20
CA GLY A 326 -0.07 -0.40 -6.50
C GLY A 326 1.07 -0.69 -7.47
N PHE A 327 0.95 -0.23 -8.71
CA PHE A 327 2.01 -0.34 -9.72
C PHE A 327 2.82 0.93 -9.78
N VAL A 328 4.13 0.77 -9.83
CA VAL A 328 5.06 1.79 -10.30
C VAL A 328 5.40 1.47 -11.74
N LEU A 329 5.31 2.50 -12.59
CA LEU A 329 5.64 2.43 -14.00
C LEU A 329 6.70 3.51 -14.31
N THR A 330 7.71 3.17 -15.10
CA THR A 330 8.80 4.06 -15.49
C THR A 330 9.05 4.02 -16.98
N HIS A 331 9.44 5.17 -17.56
CA HIS A 331 9.96 5.20 -18.93
C HIS A 331 11.33 4.52 -19.02
N ASP A 332 12.25 4.91 -18.14
CA ASP A 332 13.56 4.27 -18.01
C ASP A 332 13.44 2.94 -17.25
N ARG A 333 14.52 2.16 -17.22
CA ARG A 333 14.57 0.90 -16.48
C ARG A 333 14.34 1.14 -14.98
N LEU A 334 13.38 0.43 -14.43
CA LEU A 334 13.00 0.53 -13.02
C LEU A 334 14.10 0.00 -12.11
N ASP A 335 14.86 -1.00 -12.55
CA ASP A 335 15.96 -1.59 -11.78
C ASP A 335 17.23 -0.73 -11.74
N ASP A 336 17.31 0.35 -12.54
CA ASP A 336 18.31 1.40 -12.37
C ASP A 336 17.96 2.36 -11.22
N LEU A 337 16.71 2.35 -10.75
CA LEU A 337 16.19 3.23 -9.69
C LEU A 337 16.04 2.51 -8.35
N VAL A 338 15.51 1.28 -8.37
CA VAL A 338 15.17 0.51 -7.17
C VAL A 338 15.32 -0.99 -7.41
N PRO A 339 15.83 -1.77 -6.44
CA PRO A 339 15.86 -3.23 -6.55
C PRO A 339 14.47 -3.81 -6.77
N ILE A 340 14.39 -4.79 -7.69
CA ILE A 340 13.17 -5.53 -8.01
C ILE A 340 13.37 -6.98 -7.56
N GLU A 341 12.41 -7.53 -6.82
CA GLU A 341 12.39 -8.94 -6.44
C GLU A 341 11.12 -9.66 -6.95
N PRO A 342 11.21 -10.97 -7.25
CA PRO A 342 10.03 -11.77 -7.53
C PRO A 342 9.06 -11.74 -6.34
N ALA A 343 7.78 -11.52 -6.62
CA ALA A 343 6.76 -11.57 -5.58
C ALA A 343 6.45 -13.02 -5.16
N ALA A 344 5.78 -13.17 -4.02
CA ALA A 344 5.33 -14.49 -3.55
C ALA A 344 4.33 -15.17 -4.51
N MET A 345 3.54 -14.37 -5.24
CA MET A 345 2.67 -14.87 -6.31
C MET A 345 3.47 -15.03 -7.59
N GLN A 346 3.27 -16.17 -8.27
CA GLN A 346 3.91 -16.47 -9.55
C GLN A 346 3.64 -15.35 -10.58
N ASP A 347 4.64 -15.09 -11.41
CA ASP A 347 4.58 -14.12 -12.52
C ASP A 347 4.34 -12.67 -12.09
N ARG A 348 4.58 -12.33 -10.82
CA ARG A 348 4.58 -10.95 -10.31
C ARG A 348 5.94 -10.57 -9.73
N GLN A 349 6.19 -9.28 -9.64
CA GLN A 349 7.41 -8.72 -9.04
C GLN A 349 7.08 -7.45 -8.27
N ILE A 350 7.87 -7.18 -7.23
CA ILE A 350 7.74 -6.02 -6.36
C ILE A 350 9.05 -5.24 -6.31
N ILE A 351 8.94 -3.92 -6.12
CA ILE A 351 10.06 -3.10 -5.65
C ILE A 351 10.12 -3.16 -4.13
N GLU A 352 11.32 -2.98 -3.55
CA GLU A 352 11.52 -3.04 -2.09
C GLU A 352 10.92 -1.85 -1.32
N TRP A 353 10.44 -0.83 -2.04
CA TRP A 353 9.81 0.39 -1.49
C TRP A 353 8.31 0.21 -1.25
N ASP A 354 7.85 0.74 -0.11
CA ASP A 354 6.42 0.81 0.18
C ASP A 354 5.79 2.13 -0.28
N LYS A 355 4.52 2.35 0.09
CA LYS A 355 3.78 3.56 -0.27
C LYS A 355 4.47 4.83 0.24
N ASP A 356 4.99 4.82 1.45
CA ASP A 356 5.56 6.03 2.05
C ASP A 356 6.90 6.38 1.36
N ASP A 357 7.66 5.36 0.97
CA ASP A 357 8.92 5.50 0.22
C ASP A 357 8.70 6.11 -1.17
N ILE A 358 7.73 5.59 -1.94
CA ILE A 358 7.43 6.11 -3.29
C ILE A 358 6.81 7.52 -3.23
N ASP A 359 6.01 7.82 -2.20
CA ASP A 359 5.44 9.15 -1.99
C ASP A 359 6.56 10.16 -1.66
N ALA A 360 7.53 9.78 -0.83
CA ALA A 360 8.70 10.61 -0.51
C ALA A 360 9.57 10.91 -1.74
N LEU A 361 9.69 9.95 -2.65
CA LEU A 361 10.43 10.08 -3.92
C LEU A 361 9.59 10.67 -5.06
N LYS A 362 8.30 10.94 -4.81
CA LYS A 362 7.32 11.49 -5.77
C LYS A 362 7.13 10.62 -7.02
N PHE A 363 7.20 9.31 -6.84
CA PHE A 363 6.88 8.35 -7.88
C PHE A 363 5.37 8.29 -8.04
N MET A 364 4.89 8.25 -9.28
CA MET A 364 3.47 8.09 -9.55
C MET A 364 3.12 6.61 -9.51
N LYS A 365 2.02 6.28 -8.83
CA LYS A 365 1.49 4.93 -8.78
C LYS A 365 0.16 4.83 -9.50
N VAL A 366 -0.11 3.66 -10.07
CA VAL A 366 -1.43 3.29 -10.60
C VAL A 366 -1.96 2.13 -9.79
N ASP A 367 -3.10 2.32 -9.15
CA ASP A 367 -3.71 1.29 -8.30
C ASP A 367 -4.68 0.43 -9.13
N VAL A 368 -4.22 -0.79 -9.45
CA VAL A 368 -5.00 -1.86 -10.10
C VAL A 368 -5.62 -2.73 -9.01
N LEU A 369 -6.83 -2.37 -8.60
CA LEU A 369 -7.48 -2.94 -7.43
C LEU A 369 -8.47 -4.04 -7.82
N ALA A 370 -8.87 -4.84 -6.83
CA ALA A 370 -9.86 -5.89 -7.00
C ALA A 370 -11.08 -5.59 -6.14
N LEU A 371 -12.26 -5.61 -6.74
CA LEU A 371 -13.53 -5.54 -6.03
C LEU A 371 -14.40 -6.75 -6.37
N GLY A 372 -14.68 -7.59 -5.36
CA GLY A 372 -15.51 -8.79 -5.55
C GLY A 372 -16.93 -8.48 -6.03
N MET A 373 -17.47 -7.31 -5.68
CA MET A 373 -18.78 -6.88 -6.15
C MET A 373 -18.83 -6.66 -7.66
N LEU A 374 -17.73 -6.22 -8.30
CA LEU A 374 -17.69 -6.08 -9.75
C LEU A 374 -17.83 -7.44 -10.43
N THR A 375 -17.17 -8.49 -9.90
CA THR A 375 -17.36 -9.86 -10.39
C THR A 375 -18.80 -10.35 -10.19
N CYS A 376 -19.40 -10.07 -9.04
CA CYS A 376 -20.80 -10.40 -8.77
C CYS A 376 -21.74 -9.72 -9.78
N MET A 377 -21.54 -8.41 -10.03
CA MET A 377 -22.32 -7.66 -11.01
C MET A 377 -22.10 -8.18 -12.44
N ALA A 378 -20.87 -8.47 -12.85
CA ALA A 378 -20.58 -9.03 -14.17
C ALA A 378 -21.35 -10.34 -14.42
N LYS A 379 -21.32 -11.25 -13.44
CA LYS A 379 -22.08 -12.52 -13.50
C LYS A 379 -23.59 -12.28 -13.52
N GLY A 380 -24.10 -11.33 -12.73
CA GLY A 380 -25.51 -10.95 -12.71
C GLY A 380 -25.97 -10.38 -14.06
N LEU A 381 -25.21 -9.47 -14.66
CA LEU A 381 -25.48 -8.89 -15.97
C LEU A 381 -25.46 -9.96 -17.07
N ALA A 382 -24.51 -10.89 -17.03
CA ALA A 382 -24.46 -12.01 -17.96
C ALA A 382 -25.72 -12.90 -17.87
N LEU A 383 -26.23 -13.16 -16.66
CA LEU A 383 -27.48 -13.91 -16.45
C LEU A 383 -28.70 -13.14 -17.00
N VAL A 384 -28.75 -11.82 -16.80
CA VAL A 384 -29.82 -10.98 -17.37
C VAL A 384 -29.78 -11.04 -18.90
N ALA A 385 -28.61 -10.92 -19.51
CA ALA A 385 -28.46 -11.04 -20.96
C ALA A 385 -28.91 -12.43 -21.46
N ALA A 386 -28.48 -13.51 -20.79
CA ALA A 386 -28.80 -14.88 -21.20
C ALA A 386 -30.29 -15.24 -21.05
N HIS A 387 -30.94 -14.77 -19.99
CA HIS A 387 -32.31 -15.20 -19.65
C HIS A 387 -33.40 -14.17 -19.95
N LYS A 388 -33.04 -12.89 -20.12
CA LYS A 388 -33.98 -11.79 -20.39
C LYS A 388 -33.71 -11.07 -21.71
N GLY A 389 -32.60 -11.37 -22.39
CA GLY A 389 -32.24 -10.74 -23.67
C GLY A 389 -31.89 -9.26 -23.55
N ALA A 390 -31.71 -8.74 -22.33
CA ALA A 390 -31.37 -7.35 -22.07
C ALA A 390 -29.88 -7.25 -21.76
N GLN A 391 -29.17 -6.39 -22.49
CA GLN A 391 -27.75 -6.11 -22.25
C GLN A 391 -27.63 -4.79 -21.50
N TYR A 392 -27.00 -4.84 -20.33
CA TYR A 392 -26.67 -3.65 -19.55
C TYR A 392 -25.18 -3.64 -19.24
N ASP A 393 -24.63 -2.43 -19.12
CA ASP A 393 -23.33 -2.16 -18.51
C ASP A 393 -23.50 -1.20 -17.31
N LEU A 394 -22.40 -0.83 -16.65
CA LEU A 394 -22.45 0.06 -15.48
C LEU A 394 -23.04 1.45 -15.78
N ALA A 395 -22.93 1.92 -17.03
CA ALA A 395 -23.43 3.23 -17.44
C ALA A 395 -24.89 3.17 -17.94
N SER A 396 -25.35 2.01 -18.42
CA SER A 396 -26.66 1.82 -19.02
C SER A 396 -27.73 1.26 -18.06
N ILE A 397 -27.34 0.86 -16.85
CA ILE A 397 -28.29 0.48 -15.79
C ILE A 397 -29.23 1.69 -15.53
N PRO A 398 -30.57 1.49 -15.58
CA PRO A 398 -31.52 2.58 -15.35
C PRO A 398 -31.29 3.27 -14.00
N ALA A 399 -31.11 4.58 -14.05
CA ALA A 399 -31.00 5.41 -12.84
C ALA A 399 -32.37 5.55 -12.16
N GLU A 400 -32.33 5.79 -10.85
CA GLU A 400 -33.49 6.18 -10.04
C GLU A 400 -34.67 5.18 -10.03
N ASP A 401 -34.41 3.87 -10.12
CA ASP A 401 -35.47 2.84 -10.11
C ASP A 401 -36.26 2.81 -8.78
N PRO A 402 -37.58 3.08 -8.78
CA PRO A 402 -38.39 3.12 -7.56
C PRO A 402 -38.44 1.79 -6.79
N ARG A 403 -38.34 0.65 -7.49
CA ARG A 403 -38.38 -0.68 -6.85
C ARG A 403 -37.12 -0.96 -6.07
N THR A 404 -35.97 -0.60 -6.61
CA THR A 404 -34.67 -0.67 -5.95
C THR A 404 -34.69 0.12 -4.64
N TYR A 405 -35.14 1.38 -4.65
CA TYR A 405 -35.25 2.12 -3.39
C TYR A 405 -36.31 1.55 -2.44
N ALA A 406 -37.40 0.97 -2.94
CA ALA A 406 -38.39 0.32 -2.08
C ALA A 406 -37.84 -0.93 -1.36
N MET A 407 -36.95 -1.68 -2.01
CA MET A 407 -36.17 -2.75 -1.39
C MET A 407 -35.24 -2.18 -0.30
N ILE A 408 -34.47 -1.15 -0.65
CA ILE A 408 -33.51 -0.51 0.26
C ILE A 408 -34.19 0.03 1.53
N ARG A 409 -35.33 0.74 1.41
CA ARG A 409 -36.08 1.28 2.55
C ARG A 409 -36.65 0.21 3.49
N ARG A 410 -36.80 -1.04 3.02
CA ARG A 410 -37.19 -2.19 3.84
C ARG A 410 -36.00 -2.86 4.53
N ALA A 411 -34.79 -2.30 4.37
CA ALA A 411 -33.52 -2.88 4.78
C ALA A 411 -33.24 -4.27 4.17
N ASP A 412 -33.89 -4.60 3.04
CA ASP A 412 -33.67 -5.85 2.31
C ASP A 412 -32.42 -5.72 1.43
N THR A 413 -31.26 -5.62 2.07
CA THR A 413 -30.00 -5.19 1.44
C THR A 413 -28.85 -6.15 1.66
N LEU A 414 -29.14 -7.38 2.09
CA LEU A 414 -28.14 -8.44 2.22
C LEU A 414 -27.50 -8.68 0.84
N GLY A 415 -26.18 -8.59 0.74
CA GLY A 415 -25.46 -8.70 -0.53
C GLY A 415 -25.49 -7.43 -1.40
N THR A 416 -25.99 -6.30 -0.87
CA THR A 416 -25.90 -4.99 -1.53
C THR A 416 -24.72 -4.21 -0.99
N PHE A 417 -23.75 -3.92 -1.87
CA PHE A 417 -22.48 -3.29 -1.49
C PHE A 417 -22.66 -2.00 -0.69
N GLN A 418 -21.82 -1.84 0.35
CA GLN A 418 -21.79 -0.72 1.32
C GLN A 418 -22.99 -0.57 2.26
N ILE A 419 -24.17 -1.09 1.93
CA ILE A 419 -25.40 -0.91 2.75
C ILE A 419 -25.91 -2.18 3.42
N GLU A 420 -25.17 -3.29 3.34
CA GLU A 420 -25.54 -4.58 3.97
C GLU A 420 -25.18 -4.71 5.46
N SER A 421 -24.37 -3.79 6.02
CA SER A 421 -23.95 -3.91 7.42
C SER A 421 -25.12 -3.71 8.38
N ARG A 422 -25.08 -4.33 9.57
CA ARG A 422 -26.14 -4.16 10.58
C ARG A 422 -26.44 -2.70 10.90
N ALA A 423 -25.41 -1.86 11.00
CA ALA A 423 -25.57 -0.43 11.27
C ALA A 423 -26.28 0.28 10.12
N GLN A 424 -25.90 -0.02 8.86
CA GLN A 424 -26.57 0.54 7.68
C GLN A 424 -28.02 0.07 7.60
N MET A 425 -28.26 -1.24 7.69
CA MET A 425 -29.60 -1.85 7.67
C MET A 425 -30.53 -1.29 8.74
N ALA A 426 -30.03 -0.97 9.93
CA ALA A 426 -30.84 -0.35 10.98
C ALA A 426 -31.27 1.08 10.64
N MET A 427 -30.46 1.80 9.87
CA MET A 427 -30.69 3.21 9.50
C MET A 427 -31.54 3.38 8.23
N LEU A 428 -31.48 2.45 7.26
CA LEU A 428 -32.23 2.56 5.99
C LEU A 428 -33.74 2.78 6.19
N PRO A 429 -34.45 2.07 7.10
CA PRO A 429 -35.88 2.29 7.32
C PRO A 429 -36.21 3.64 7.98
N ARG A 430 -35.23 4.29 8.60
CA ARG A 430 -35.38 5.59 9.25
C ARG A 430 -35.17 6.73 8.25
N LEU A 431 -34.06 6.68 7.51
CA LEU A 431 -33.69 7.70 6.51
C LEU A 431 -34.55 7.63 5.25
N LYS A 432 -35.04 6.43 4.92
CA LYS A 432 -35.97 6.16 3.81
C LYS A 432 -35.50 6.77 2.48
N PRO A 433 -34.28 6.45 1.99
CA PRO A 433 -33.74 7.02 0.77
C PRO A 433 -34.68 6.82 -0.43
N ARG A 434 -34.83 7.86 -1.25
CA ARG A 434 -35.67 7.87 -2.47
C ARG A 434 -34.87 8.26 -3.72
N THR A 435 -33.70 8.85 -3.53
CA THR A 435 -32.82 9.29 -4.60
C THR A 435 -31.40 8.75 -4.39
N TYR A 436 -30.56 8.80 -5.43
CA TYR A 436 -29.16 8.42 -5.30
C TYR A 436 -28.44 9.28 -4.25
N TYR A 437 -28.75 10.57 -4.22
CA TYR A 437 -28.16 11.51 -3.27
C TYR A 437 -28.47 11.15 -1.81
N ASP A 438 -29.67 10.65 -1.52
CA ASP A 438 -30.00 10.17 -0.16
C ASP A 438 -29.11 8.99 0.27
N LEU A 439 -28.74 8.11 -0.67
CA LEU A 439 -27.81 7.00 -0.39
C LEU A 439 -26.39 7.49 -0.15
N VAL A 440 -25.94 8.49 -0.91
CA VAL A 440 -24.64 9.14 -0.69
C VAL A 440 -24.57 9.72 0.72
N ILE A 441 -25.61 10.43 1.16
CA ILE A 441 -25.72 10.96 2.52
C ILE A 441 -25.69 9.82 3.54
N GLN A 442 -26.51 8.79 3.35
CA GLN A 442 -26.61 7.67 4.28
C GLN A 442 -25.27 6.95 4.48
N VAL A 443 -24.55 6.66 3.40
CA VAL A 443 -23.23 6.02 3.48
C VAL A 443 -22.18 6.95 4.12
N ALA A 444 -22.32 8.26 3.96
CA ALA A 444 -21.42 9.24 4.57
C ALA A 444 -21.63 9.36 6.09
N ILE A 445 -22.89 9.38 6.57
CA ILE A 445 -23.21 9.62 7.98
C ILE A 445 -23.12 8.37 8.86
N VAL A 446 -23.35 7.18 8.32
CA VAL A 446 -23.24 5.92 9.08
C VAL A 446 -21.79 5.45 9.07
N ARG A 447 -20.94 6.24 9.74
CA ARG A 447 -19.49 5.99 9.93
C ARG A 447 -19.11 6.30 11.39
N PRO A 448 -18.02 5.73 11.92
CA PRO A 448 -17.63 5.92 13.32
C PRO A 448 -17.49 7.39 13.75
N GLY A 449 -16.90 8.25 12.91
CA GLY A 449 -16.70 9.67 13.21
C GLY A 449 -18.00 10.46 13.39
N PRO A 450 -18.89 10.50 12.39
CA PRO A 450 -20.18 11.21 12.51
C PRO A 450 -21.08 10.68 13.63
N ILE A 451 -21.03 9.38 13.93
CA ILE A 451 -21.76 8.78 15.07
C ILE A 451 -21.18 9.27 16.41
N GLN A 452 -19.85 9.38 16.53
CA GLN A 452 -19.19 9.94 17.70
C GLN A 452 -19.39 11.46 17.85
N GLY A 453 -19.61 12.16 16.74
CA GLY A 453 -19.87 13.60 16.70
C GLY A 453 -21.33 14.00 16.88
N ASP A 454 -22.22 13.08 17.31
CA ASP A 454 -23.66 13.31 17.51
C ASP A 454 -24.43 13.82 16.27
N MET A 455 -23.88 13.68 15.06
CA MET A 455 -24.57 14.05 13.82
C MET A 455 -25.71 13.09 13.46
N VAL A 456 -25.74 11.90 14.08
CA VAL A 456 -26.76 10.88 13.87
C VAL A 456 -27.15 10.31 15.22
N HIS A 457 -28.42 10.43 15.60
CA HIS A 457 -28.95 9.77 16.79
C HIS A 457 -29.34 8.32 16.43
N PRO A 458 -28.70 7.30 17.03
CA PRO A 458 -28.91 5.88 16.71
C PRO A 458 -30.32 5.34 16.93
#